data_AF-A0A978UPB3-F1
#
_entry.id   AF-A0A978UPB3-F1
#
_cell.length_a   1.000
_cell.length_b   1.000
_cell.length_c   1.000
_cell.angle_alpha   90.00
_cell.angle_beta   90.00
_cell.angle_gamma   90.00
#
_symmetry.space_group_name_H-M   'P 1'
#
loop_
_entity.id
_entity.type
_entity.pdbx_description
1 polymer ?
#
loop_
_entity_poly.entity_id
_entity_poly.type
_entity_poly.pdbx_seq_one_letter_code
_entity_poly.pdbx_strand_id
1 'polypeptide(L)'
;MSDLEAPLRPKRKKVWVDYFVKFRWIIVIFVVLPISFTIYFLTYLGDVRSEWKSFKQRQKEHDENVKKVVKRLKQRNPSKDGLVCTARKPWIAVGMRNVDYKRARHFEVDLSSFRNILDIDKERMIARVEPLVNMGQITRVTVPMNLSLAVVAELDDLTVGGLINGYGIEGSSHLYGLFSDTVVAYEIVLADGRVVRATRDNEYSDLFFAIPWSQGTLGLLVAAEIKLIPIKEYMKLTYKPVVGNIKDLAQGYMDSFAPRDGDQDNPEKVPDFVETMIYSSTQAVCMTGVYASKEEAKKKGNVINSVGWWFKPWFYQHAETALKRGEFVEYIPTREYYHRHTRCLYWEGKLILPFGDQWWFRFLFGWLMPPKVSLLKATQGEAIRNYYHEMHVIQDMLVPLYKVGDALEWVHREMEDFFKGDISSMVSETLGVYPIWLCPHRLYKLPVKTMVYPEPGFELHRRQGDTEYAQMYTDVGVYYSPGPVLRGEVFDGAEAVRNMEKWLIENHGFQPQYAVSELTEKNFWRMFDAGLYEQCRRKYGAVGTFMSVYYKSKKGRKTEKEVQEAEQAHLETAYAEVDQPVD
;
A
#
# COMPACT_ATOMS: atom_id res chain seq x y z
N MET A 1 6.96 31.48 41.76
CA MET A 1 5.56 31.55 41.28
C MET A 1 5.67 31.68 39.77
N SER A 2 5.78 30.56 39.07
CA SER A 2 4.65 29.80 38.50
C SER A 2 4.06 30.45 37.25
N ASP A 3 4.90 30.73 36.26
CA ASP A 3 4.46 30.63 34.86
C ASP A 3 4.66 29.17 34.44
N LEU A 4 3.79 28.31 34.98
CA LEU A 4 3.55 26.99 34.40
C LEU A 4 2.87 27.27 33.06
N GLU A 5 3.65 27.22 31.99
CA GLU A 5 3.15 27.26 30.61
C GLU A 5 1.97 26.29 30.51
N ALA A 6 0.79 26.85 30.30
CA ALA A 6 -0.41 26.06 30.10
C ALA A 6 -0.19 25.15 28.89
N PRO A 7 -0.62 23.87 28.93
CA PRO A 7 -0.56 23.03 27.73
C PRO A 7 -1.36 23.73 26.63
N LEU A 8 -0.67 24.13 25.54
CA LEU A 8 -1.23 24.92 24.43
C LEU A 8 -2.44 24.24 23.77
N ARG A 9 -2.59 22.91 23.93
CA ARG A 9 -3.77 22.15 23.54
C ARG A 9 -4.56 21.68 24.77
N PRO A 10 -5.90 21.87 24.79
CA PRO A 10 -6.73 21.37 25.87
C PRO A 10 -6.65 19.85 25.94
N LYS A 11 -6.70 19.29 27.16
CA LYS A 11 -6.81 17.84 27.34
C LYS A 11 -8.17 17.35 26.87
N ARG A 12 -8.17 16.22 26.16
CA ARG A 12 -9.39 15.54 25.73
C ARG A 12 -10.08 14.91 26.93
N LYS A 13 -11.41 15.04 27.03
CA LYS A 13 -12.19 14.29 28.01
C LYS A 13 -12.14 12.80 27.63
N LYS A 14 -11.77 11.95 28.59
CA LYS A 14 -11.80 10.49 28.41
C LYS A 14 -13.26 10.02 28.36
N VAL A 15 -13.56 9.17 27.38
CA VAL A 15 -14.85 8.50 27.23
C VAL A 15 -14.68 7.00 27.46
N TRP A 16 -15.79 6.27 27.63
CA TRP A 16 -15.76 4.82 27.82
C TRP A 16 -14.97 4.06 26.74
N VAL A 17 -14.97 4.56 25.50
CA VAL A 17 -14.21 3.98 24.38
C VAL A 17 -12.69 3.97 24.65
N ASP A 18 -12.14 4.99 25.31
CA ASP A 18 -10.71 5.04 25.67
C ASP A 18 -10.32 3.85 26.56
N TYR A 19 -11.20 3.48 27.50
CA TYR A 19 -10.99 2.34 28.39
C TYR A 19 -11.07 1.01 27.62
N PHE A 20 -12.06 0.85 26.73
CA PHE A 20 -12.17 -0.37 25.91
C PHE A 20 -10.97 -0.56 24.99
N VAL A 21 -10.45 0.52 24.38
CA VAL A 21 -9.24 0.48 23.55
C VAL A 21 -8.03 0.07 24.39
N LYS A 22 -7.88 0.61 25.61
CA LYS A 22 -6.77 0.25 26.52
C LYS A 22 -6.72 -1.25 26.86
N PHE A 23 -7.87 -1.91 27.03
CA PHE A 23 -7.94 -3.34 27.37
C PHE A 23 -8.17 -4.25 26.16
N ARG A 24 -8.16 -3.68 24.95
CA ARG A 24 -8.43 -4.41 23.71
C ARG A 24 -7.48 -5.57 23.48
N TRP A 25 -6.23 -5.46 23.94
CA TRP A 25 -5.22 -6.51 23.86
C TRP A 25 -5.72 -7.86 24.39
N ILE A 26 -6.63 -7.89 25.37
CA ILE A 26 -7.21 -9.13 25.92
C ILE A 26 -7.95 -9.89 24.81
N ILE A 27 -8.86 -9.22 24.12
CA ILE A 27 -9.60 -9.81 22.99
C ILE A 27 -8.63 -10.18 21.86
N VAL A 28 -7.60 -9.35 21.63
CA VAL A 28 -6.61 -9.63 20.59
C VAL A 28 -5.88 -10.94 20.88
N ILE A 29 -5.37 -11.14 22.10
CA ILE A 29 -4.60 -12.34 22.45
C ILE A 29 -5.47 -13.58 22.48
N PHE A 30 -6.63 -13.54 23.14
CA PHE A 30 -7.40 -14.75 23.42
C PHE A 30 -8.41 -15.10 22.33
N VAL A 31 -8.73 -14.17 21.43
CA VAL A 31 -9.72 -14.38 20.35
C VAL A 31 -9.12 -14.11 18.98
N VAL A 32 -8.60 -12.90 18.74
CA VAL A 32 -8.16 -12.50 17.39
C VAL A 32 -6.96 -13.32 16.93
N LEU A 33 -5.92 -13.47 17.75
CA LEU A 33 -4.69 -14.17 17.37
C LEU A 33 -4.95 -15.67 17.07
N PRO A 34 -5.61 -16.47 17.93
CA PRO A 34 -5.90 -17.88 17.64
C PRO A 34 -6.77 -18.08 16.39
N ILE A 35 -7.79 -17.24 16.20
CA ILE A 35 -8.64 -17.33 15.01
C ILE A 35 -7.87 -16.89 13.76
N SER A 36 -7.05 -15.83 13.86
CA SER A 36 -6.20 -15.38 12.76
C SER A 36 -5.25 -16.48 12.32
N PHE A 37 -4.53 -17.09 13.26
CA PHE A 37 -3.65 -18.22 13.01
C PHE A 37 -4.42 -19.37 12.33
N THR A 38 -5.61 -19.71 12.82
CA THR A 38 -6.46 -20.74 12.22
C THR A 38 -6.84 -20.40 10.77
N ILE A 39 -7.24 -19.16 10.50
CA ILE A 39 -7.58 -18.70 9.15
C ILE A 39 -6.35 -18.76 8.23
N TYR A 40 -5.20 -18.29 8.70
CA TYR A 40 -3.93 -18.36 7.94
C TYR A 40 -3.55 -19.80 7.63
N PHE A 41 -3.64 -20.69 8.62
CA PHE A 41 -3.34 -22.11 8.46
C PHE A 41 -4.28 -22.79 7.46
N LEU A 42 -5.59 -22.54 7.55
CA LEU A 42 -6.57 -23.09 6.60
C LEU A 42 -6.37 -22.53 5.19
N THR A 43 -6.05 -21.24 5.06
CA THR A 43 -5.73 -20.60 3.77
C THR A 43 -4.47 -21.24 3.17
N TYR A 44 -3.42 -21.40 3.98
CA TYR A 44 -2.19 -22.08 3.58
C TYR A 44 -2.46 -23.51 3.08
N LEU A 45 -3.26 -24.30 3.80
CA LEU A 45 -3.65 -25.64 3.35
C LEU A 45 -4.42 -25.61 2.04
N GLY A 46 -5.31 -24.62 1.84
CA GLY A 46 -6.01 -24.40 0.59
C GLY A 46 -5.08 -24.10 -0.58
N ASP A 47 -4.12 -23.20 -0.36
CA ASP A 47 -3.14 -22.82 -1.37
C ASP A 47 -2.24 -24.01 -1.73
N VAL A 48 -1.71 -24.76 -0.75
CA VAL A 48 -0.89 -25.96 -0.98
C VAL A 48 -1.66 -27.03 -1.76
N ARG A 49 -2.94 -27.25 -1.43
CA ARG A 49 -3.81 -28.16 -2.19
C ARG A 49 -4.01 -27.70 -3.64
N SER A 50 -4.10 -26.39 -3.88
CA SER A 50 -4.17 -25.84 -5.24
C SER A 50 -2.83 -26.01 -5.98
N GLU A 51 -1.71 -25.81 -5.30
CA GLU A 51 -0.35 -25.99 -5.84
C GLU A 51 -0.08 -27.45 -6.27
N TRP A 52 -0.74 -28.46 -5.66
CA TRP A 52 -0.68 -29.85 -6.11
C TRP A 52 -1.39 -30.11 -7.45
N LYS A 53 -2.26 -29.20 -7.89
CA LYS A 53 -2.91 -29.31 -9.20
C LYS A 53 -1.97 -28.85 -10.30
N SER A 54 -2.05 -29.52 -11.46
CA SER A 54 -1.35 -29.05 -12.66
C SER A 54 -1.84 -27.66 -13.07
N PHE A 55 -0.98 -26.88 -13.73
CA PHE A 55 -1.37 -25.58 -14.28
C PHE A 55 -2.56 -25.69 -15.24
N LYS A 56 -2.63 -26.77 -16.05
CA LYS A 56 -3.79 -27.05 -16.92
C LYS A 56 -5.10 -27.17 -16.14
N GLN A 57 -5.08 -27.84 -15.00
CA GLN A 57 -6.28 -27.99 -14.16
C GLN A 57 -6.68 -26.66 -13.53
N ARG A 58 -5.72 -25.87 -13.04
CA ARG A 58 -5.99 -24.52 -12.49
C ARG A 58 -6.53 -23.56 -13.56
N GLN A 59 -6.01 -23.63 -14.78
CA GLN A 59 -6.53 -22.85 -15.91
C GLN A 59 -7.98 -23.24 -16.24
N LYS A 60 -8.32 -24.53 -16.24
CA LYS A 60 -9.70 -24.97 -16.44
C LYS A 60 -10.64 -24.42 -15.35
N GLU A 61 -10.22 -24.49 -14.08
CA GLU A 61 -11.00 -23.95 -12.95
C GLU A 61 -11.17 -22.42 -13.07
N HIS A 62 -10.12 -21.72 -13.50
CA HIS A 62 -10.16 -20.30 -13.82
C HIS A 62 -11.22 -19.99 -14.88
N ASP A 63 -11.19 -20.66 -16.04
CA ASP A 63 -12.12 -20.44 -17.14
C ASP A 63 -13.59 -20.70 -16.71
N GLU A 64 -13.81 -21.73 -15.89
CA GLU A 64 -15.12 -22.03 -15.29
C GLU A 64 -15.58 -20.91 -14.34
N ASN A 65 -14.68 -20.36 -13.53
CA ASN A 65 -14.98 -19.26 -12.62
C ASN A 65 -15.26 -17.95 -13.39
N VAL A 66 -14.52 -17.65 -14.46
CA VAL A 66 -14.80 -16.50 -15.34
C VAL A 66 -16.21 -16.60 -15.93
N LYS A 67 -16.62 -17.79 -16.40
CA LYS A 67 -18.00 -18.00 -16.90
C LYS A 67 -19.06 -17.73 -15.83
N LYS A 68 -18.80 -18.11 -14.56
CA LYS A 68 -19.72 -17.80 -13.44
C LYS A 68 -19.82 -16.30 -13.19
N VAL A 69 -18.70 -15.59 -13.24
CA VAL A 69 -18.64 -14.11 -13.10
C VAL A 69 -19.44 -13.44 -14.20
N VAL A 70 -19.21 -13.79 -15.46
CA VAL A 70 -19.94 -13.24 -16.62
C VAL A 70 -21.43 -13.53 -16.50
N LYS A 71 -21.81 -14.78 -16.17
CA LYS A 71 -23.21 -15.16 -15.96
C LYS A 71 -23.85 -14.34 -14.85
N ARG A 72 -23.17 -14.15 -13.72
CA ARG A 72 -23.66 -13.36 -12.59
C ARG A 72 -23.82 -11.90 -12.98
N LEU A 73 -22.84 -11.31 -13.66
CA LEU A 73 -22.89 -9.91 -14.09
C LEU A 73 -24.10 -9.64 -15.01
N LYS A 74 -24.36 -10.54 -15.96
CA LYS A 74 -25.51 -10.43 -16.90
C LYS A 74 -26.89 -10.56 -16.25
N GLN A 75 -26.96 -11.05 -15.01
CA GLN A 75 -28.22 -11.11 -14.25
C GLN A 75 -28.60 -9.77 -13.63
N ARG A 76 -27.71 -8.78 -13.63
CA ARG A 76 -27.97 -7.46 -13.07
C ARG A 76 -29.13 -6.80 -13.80
N ASN A 77 -30.10 -6.32 -13.05
CA ASN A 77 -31.12 -5.39 -13.50
C ASN A 77 -30.77 -3.97 -13.03
N PRO A 78 -30.32 -3.05 -13.90
CA PRO A 78 -29.91 -1.70 -13.52
C PRO A 78 -31.01 -0.91 -12.79
N SER A 79 -32.30 -1.17 -13.08
CA SER A 79 -33.41 -0.48 -12.41
C SER A 79 -33.59 -0.89 -10.94
N LYS A 80 -33.10 -2.08 -10.54
CA LYS A 80 -33.35 -2.67 -9.22
C LYS A 80 -32.09 -2.89 -8.39
N ASP A 81 -30.97 -3.23 -9.02
CA ASP A 81 -29.84 -3.84 -8.34
C ASP A 81 -28.73 -2.87 -7.93
N GLY A 82 -28.73 -1.62 -8.41
CA GLY A 82 -27.67 -0.66 -8.10
C GLY A 82 -26.39 -0.89 -8.90
N LEU A 83 -25.30 -0.24 -8.49
CA LEU A 83 -23.98 -0.35 -9.14
C LEU A 83 -23.25 -1.66 -8.77
N VAL A 84 -22.47 -2.19 -9.71
CA VAL A 84 -21.69 -3.41 -9.55
C VAL A 84 -20.51 -3.19 -8.60
N CYS A 85 -20.30 -4.14 -7.69
CA CYS A 85 -19.08 -4.27 -6.92
C CYS A 85 -18.74 -5.74 -6.65
N THR A 86 -17.51 -6.00 -6.20
CA THR A 86 -17.12 -7.36 -5.82
C THR A 86 -17.86 -7.78 -4.54
N ALA A 87 -18.15 -9.06 -4.32
CA ALA A 87 -18.81 -9.56 -3.09
C ALA A 87 -17.91 -9.53 -1.84
N ARG A 88 -16.67 -9.00 -1.97
CA ARG A 88 -15.69 -8.94 -0.88
C ARG A 88 -16.21 -8.10 0.27
N LYS A 89 -16.42 -8.70 1.45
CA LYS A 89 -16.98 -7.99 2.59
C LYS A 89 -16.06 -6.84 3.07
N PRO A 90 -16.62 -5.70 3.54
CA PRO A 90 -15.86 -4.51 3.92
C PRO A 90 -14.68 -4.77 4.86
N TRP A 91 -14.87 -5.62 5.87
CA TRP A 91 -13.83 -5.92 6.85
C TRP A 91 -12.66 -6.73 6.27
N ILE A 92 -12.80 -7.36 5.10
CA ILE A 92 -11.73 -8.16 4.46
C ILE A 92 -10.68 -7.27 3.79
N ALA A 93 -10.98 -6.00 3.51
CA ALA A 93 -9.99 -5.07 2.95
C ALA A 93 -8.90 -4.73 3.98
N VAL A 94 -7.64 -4.66 3.53
CA VAL A 94 -6.49 -4.31 4.40
C VAL A 94 -6.49 -2.82 4.74
N GLY A 95 -6.79 -1.92 3.79
CA GLY A 95 -6.85 -0.47 4.03
C GLY A 95 -7.92 -0.04 5.03
N MET A 96 -7.66 1.01 5.82
CA MET A 96 -8.57 1.48 6.88
C MET A 96 -9.90 2.05 6.37
N ARG A 97 -9.97 2.41 5.09
CA ARG A 97 -11.14 3.05 4.49
C ARG A 97 -12.43 2.27 4.73
N ASN A 98 -13.45 2.97 5.22
CA ASN A 98 -14.78 2.39 5.34
C ASN A 98 -15.38 2.17 3.95
N VAL A 99 -15.82 0.94 3.68
CA VAL A 99 -16.44 0.55 2.41
C VAL A 99 -17.94 0.88 2.43
N ASP A 100 -18.28 2.12 2.80
CA ASP A 100 -19.66 2.53 3.09
C ASP A 100 -20.53 2.61 1.84
N TYR A 101 -19.94 2.62 0.64
CA TYR A 101 -20.68 2.52 -0.62
C TYR A 101 -21.51 1.24 -0.74
N LYS A 102 -21.13 0.16 -0.04
CA LYS A 102 -21.89 -1.10 0.00
C LYS A 102 -23.11 -1.06 0.91
N ARG A 103 -23.34 0.03 1.63
CA ARG A 103 -24.56 0.18 2.44
C ARG A 103 -25.73 0.66 1.60
N ALA A 104 -25.46 1.35 0.49
CA ALA A 104 -26.46 1.71 -0.50
C ALA A 104 -26.75 0.51 -1.43
N ARG A 105 -27.79 0.62 -2.25
CA ARG A 105 -28.15 -0.37 -3.26
C ARG A 105 -26.97 -0.71 -4.19
N HIS A 106 -26.62 -1.99 -4.29
CA HIS A 106 -25.47 -2.47 -5.08
C HIS A 106 -25.64 -3.94 -5.52
N PHE A 107 -24.94 -4.31 -6.58
CA PHE A 107 -24.95 -5.67 -7.13
C PHE A 107 -23.60 -6.36 -6.89
N GLU A 108 -23.59 -7.39 -6.03
CA GLU A 108 -22.37 -8.14 -5.70
C GLU A 108 -22.06 -9.24 -6.73
N VAL A 109 -20.80 -9.26 -7.18
CA VAL A 109 -20.20 -10.31 -8.00
C VAL A 109 -19.07 -10.99 -7.23
N ASP A 110 -19.18 -12.30 -6.99
CA ASP A 110 -18.19 -13.04 -6.21
C ASP A 110 -16.93 -13.37 -7.03
N LEU A 111 -15.77 -13.01 -6.48
CA LEU A 111 -14.44 -13.29 -7.03
C LEU A 111 -13.58 -14.12 -6.06
N SER A 112 -14.16 -14.65 -4.99
CA SER A 112 -13.43 -15.33 -3.91
C SER A 112 -12.63 -16.56 -4.36
N SER A 113 -13.04 -17.20 -5.46
CA SER A 113 -12.39 -18.37 -6.04
C SER A 113 -11.11 -18.06 -6.84
N PHE A 114 -10.83 -16.80 -7.14
CA PHE A 114 -9.70 -16.37 -7.98
C PHE A 114 -8.39 -16.26 -7.19
N ARG A 115 -7.90 -17.38 -6.65
CA ARG A 115 -6.74 -17.48 -5.73
C ARG A 115 -5.59 -18.35 -6.26
N ASN A 116 -5.59 -18.71 -7.53
CA ASN A 116 -4.63 -19.63 -8.12
C ASN A 116 -3.49 -18.89 -8.82
N ILE A 117 -2.29 -19.43 -8.66
CA ILE A 117 -1.19 -19.18 -9.59
C ILE A 117 -1.49 -20.04 -10.83
N LEU A 118 -1.68 -19.43 -12.00
CA LEU A 118 -2.11 -20.13 -13.21
C LEU A 118 -0.93 -20.69 -14.00
N ASP A 119 0.19 -19.97 -14.02
CA ASP A 119 1.41 -20.39 -14.72
C ASP A 119 2.65 -19.65 -14.19
N ILE A 120 3.82 -20.28 -14.31
CA ILE A 120 5.15 -19.69 -14.05
C ILE A 120 6.05 -20.03 -15.24
N ASP A 121 6.16 -19.09 -16.17
CA ASP A 121 6.97 -19.22 -17.37
C ASP A 121 8.40 -18.69 -17.11
N LYS A 122 9.37 -19.61 -17.09
CA LYS A 122 10.78 -19.30 -16.85
C LYS A 122 11.52 -18.80 -18.09
N GLU A 123 10.98 -19.03 -19.29
CA GLU A 123 11.57 -18.58 -20.53
C GLU A 123 11.17 -17.12 -20.80
N ARG A 124 9.87 -16.84 -20.67
CA ARG A 124 9.34 -15.48 -20.82
C ARG A 124 9.50 -14.62 -19.56
N MET A 125 9.87 -15.23 -18.43
CA MET A 125 9.98 -14.59 -17.13
C MET A 125 8.67 -13.91 -16.71
N ILE A 126 7.56 -14.65 -16.78
CA ILE A 126 6.21 -14.16 -16.48
C ILE A 126 5.49 -15.13 -15.54
N ALA A 127 4.85 -14.59 -14.51
CA ALA A 127 3.87 -15.30 -13.70
C ALA A 127 2.46 -14.90 -14.13
N ARG A 128 1.61 -15.87 -14.51
CA ARG A 128 0.17 -15.63 -14.68
C ARG A 128 -0.54 -16.01 -13.39
N VAL A 129 -1.26 -15.07 -12.79
CA VAL A 129 -1.87 -15.22 -11.47
C VAL A 129 -3.28 -14.64 -11.42
N GLU A 130 -4.12 -15.22 -10.57
CA GLU A 130 -5.43 -14.68 -10.25
C GLU A 130 -5.35 -13.53 -9.21
N PRO A 131 -6.30 -12.57 -9.20
CA PRO A 131 -6.23 -11.34 -8.41
C PRO A 131 -6.15 -11.52 -6.89
N LEU A 132 -6.60 -12.64 -6.31
CA LEU A 132 -6.54 -12.89 -4.87
C LEU A 132 -5.34 -13.74 -4.44
N VAL A 133 -4.42 -14.07 -5.37
CA VAL A 133 -3.07 -14.53 -5.00
C VAL A 133 -2.41 -13.42 -4.19
N ASN A 134 -1.86 -13.78 -3.04
CA ASN A 134 -1.20 -12.83 -2.13
C ASN A 134 0.34 -12.94 -2.18
N MET A 135 1.02 -11.94 -1.62
CA MET A 135 2.49 -11.87 -1.64
C MET A 135 3.12 -13.08 -0.93
N GLY A 136 2.51 -13.54 0.16
CA GLY A 136 2.98 -14.72 0.89
C GLY A 136 2.93 -16.02 0.09
N GLN A 137 1.89 -16.20 -0.73
CA GLN A 137 1.66 -17.34 -1.62
C GLN A 137 2.61 -17.31 -2.81
N ILE A 138 2.68 -16.19 -3.56
CA ILE A 138 3.50 -16.13 -4.77
C ILE A 138 4.99 -16.31 -4.44
N THR A 139 5.52 -15.66 -3.40
CA THR A 139 6.95 -15.79 -3.06
C THR A 139 7.29 -17.16 -2.48
N ARG A 140 6.34 -17.88 -1.86
CA ARG A 140 6.55 -19.28 -1.44
C ARG A 140 6.81 -20.19 -2.64
N VAL A 141 6.17 -19.92 -3.77
CA VAL A 141 6.33 -20.70 -5.00
C VAL A 141 7.55 -20.25 -5.80
N THR A 142 7.76 -18.94 -5.98
CA THR A 142 8.79 -18.43 -6.89
C THR A 142 10.19 -18.39 -6.27
N VAL A 143 10.33 -18.03 -4.99
CA VAL A 143 11.66 -17.85 -4.36
C VAL A 143 12.51 -19.13 -4.37
N PRO A 144 11.96 -20.33 -4.09
CA PRO A 144 12.71 -21.58 -4.23
C PRO A 144 13.18 -21.88 -5.66
N MET A 145 12.61 -21.21 -6.67
CA MET A 145 13.03 -21.32 -8.07
C MET A 145 14.08 -20.26 -8.45
N ASN A 146 14.60 -19.49 -7.48
CA ASN A 146 15.44 -18.32 -7.70
C ASN A 146 14.76 -17.25 -8.58
N LEU A 147 13.43 -17.13 -8.43
CA LEU A 147 12.60 -16.14 -9.13
C LEU A 147 11.77 -15.33 -8.13
N SER A 148 11.45 -14.11 -8.50
CA SER A 148 10.53 -13.25 -7.75
C SER A 148 9.74 -12.36 -8.68
N LEU A 149 8.59 -11.86 -8.24
CA LEU A 149 8.02 -10.66 -8.87
C LEU A 149 9.05 -9.52 -8.74
N ALA A 150 9.10 -8.63 -9.73
CA ALA A 150 10.02 -7.49 -9.73
C ALA A 150 9.78 -6.52 -8.56
N VAL A 151 8.51 -6.36 -8.17
CA VAL A 151 8.08 -5.63 -6.98
C VAL A 151 7.26 -6.58 -6.11
N VAL A 152 7.67 -6.75 -4.85
CA VAL A 152 6.99 -7.59 -3.85
C VAL A 152 6.65 -6.70 -2.67
N ALA A 153 5.35 -6.47 -2.43
CA ALA A 153 4.92 -5.77 -1.22
C ALA A 153 5.18 -6.64 0.02
N GLU A 154 5.49 -5.98 1.12
CA GLU A 154 6.10 -6.48 2.34
C GLU A 154 5.17 -7.19 3.33
N LEU A 155 3.85 -7.04 3.13
CA LEU A 155 2.82 -7.72 3.90
C LEU A 155 2.27 -8.94 3.15
N ASP A 156 2.37 -10.12 3.77
CA ASP A 156 1.94 -11.42 3.22
C ASP A 156 0.50 -11.41 2.65
N ASP A 157 -0.42 -10.68 3.31
CA ASP A 157 -1.86 -10.66 3.01
C ASP A 157 -2.25 -9.73 1.84
N LEU A 158 -1.32 -8.93 1.33
CA LEU A 158 -1.57 -8.06 0.17
C LEU A 158 -1.74 -8.89 -1.10
N THR A 159 -2.82 -8.61 -1.83
CA THR A 159 -3.23 -9.38 -3.01
C THR A 159 -2.84 -8.68 -4.30
N VAL A 160 -2.46 -9.43 -5.32
CA VAL A 160 -2.12 -8.95 -6.68
C VAL A 160 -3.13 -7.93 -7.20
N GLY A 161 -4.43 -8.25 -7.15
CA GLY A 161 -5.47 -7.36 -7.66
C GLY A 161 -5.63 -6.08 -6.85
N GLY A 162 -5.26 -6.10 -5.57
CA GLY A 162 -5.23 -4.90 -4.72
C GLY A 162 -4.09 -3.96 -5.09
N LEU A 163 -2.90 -4.52 -5.30
CA LEU A 163 -1.70 -3.76 -5.70
C LEU A 163 -1.83 -3.17 -7.11
N ILE A 164 -2.47 -3.90 -8.04
CA ILE A 164 -2.78 -3.40 -9.38
C ILE A 164 -3.80 -2.26 -9.34
N ASN A 165 -4.96 -2.49 -8.72
CA ASN A 165 -6.07 -1.53 -8.80
C ASN A 165 -5.92 -0.34 -7.86
N GLY A 166 -5.11 -0.46 -6.81
CA GLY A 166 -4.93 0.58 -5.82
C GLY A 166 -3.56 1.24 -5.95
N TYR A 167 -2.62 0.70 -5.20
CA TYR A 167 -1.26 1.17 -5.10
C TYR A 167 -0.39 0.02 -4.58
N GLY A 168 0.86 -0.05 -5.02
CA GLY A 168 1.79 -1.06 -4.55
C GLY A 168 3.21 -0.67 -4.91
N ILE A 169 4.05 -0.56 -3.89
CA ILE A 169 5.51 -0.40 -3.98
C ILE A 169 6.16 -1.25 -2.90
N GLU A 170 7.47 -1.32 -2.93
CA GLU A 170 8.38 -1.78 -1.88
C GLU A 170 9.83 -1.47 -2.33
N GLY A 171 10.86 -1.83 -1.57
CA GLY A 171 12.23 -1.35 -1.78
C GLY A 171 12.86 -1.52 -3.17
N SER A 172 12.38 -2.40 -4.04
CA SER A 172 12.85 -2.52 -5.44
C SER A 172 12.16 -1.55 -6.42
N SER A 173 11.16 -0.79 -5.97
CA SER A 173 10.33 0.09 -6.82
C SER A 173 11.12 1.27 -7.39
N HIS A 174 12.25 1.63 -6.77
CA HIS A 174 13.16 2.62 -7.33
C HIS A 174 13.83 2.14 -8.63
N LEU A 175 13.85 0.83 -8.90
CA LEU A 175 14.28 0.27 -10.18
C LEU A 175 13.10 0.01 -11.13
N TYR A 176 12.02 -0.57 -10.59
CA TYR A 176 10.93 -1.17 -11.37
C TYR A 176 9.62 -0.36 -11.41
N GLY A 177 9.56 0.77 -10.71
CA GLY A 177 8.36 1.59 -10.56
C GLY A 177 7.31 0.95 -9.66
N LEU A 178 6.04 1.24 -9.93
CA LEU A 178 4.91 0.68 -9.20
C LEU A 178 4.73 -0.81 -9.52
N PHE A 179 4.07 -1.54 -8.63
CA PHE A 179 3.70 -2.94 -8.88
C PHE A 179 2.97 -3.10 -10.22
N SER A 180 2.09 -2.15 -10.56
CA SER A 180 1.36 -2.13 -11.84
C SER A 180 2.28 -2.00 -13.07
N ASP A 181 3.42 -1.33 -12.96
CA ASP A 181 4.37 -1.14 -14.07
C ASP A 181 5.08 -2.45 -14.46
N THR A 182 5.08 -3.42 -13.54
CA THR A 182 5.63 -4.76 -13.76
C THR A 182 4.64 -5.70 -14.46
N VAL A 183 3.38 -5.29 -14.64
CA VAL A 183 2.35 -6.10 -15.30
C VAL A 183 2.46 -5.93 -16.82
N VAL A 184 2.29 -7.03 -17.55
CA VAL A 184 2.35 -7.04 -19.03
C VAL A 184 1.00 -7.33 -19.68
N ALA A 185 0.07 -7.95 -18.96
CA ALA A 185 -1.30 -8.14 -19.42
C ALA A 185 -2.30 -8.21 -18.27
N TYR A 186 -3.51 -7.74 -18.52
CA TYR A 186 -4.68 -7.93 -17.65
C TYR A 186 -5.75 -8.74 -18.37
N GLU A 187 -6.42 -9.63 -17.66
CA GLU A 187 -7.67 -10.24 -18.10
C GLU A 187 -8.82 -9.62 -17.30
N ILE A 188 -9.72 -8.94 -18.01
CA ILE A 188 -10.78 -8.12 -17.42
C ILE A 188 -12.14 -8.58 -17.94
N VAL A 189 -13.12 -8.73 -17.04
CA VAL A 189 -14.54 -8.80 -17.40
C VAL A 189 -15.11 -7.38 -17.43
N LEU A 190 -15.48 -6.91 -18.62
CA LEU A 190 -16.06 -5.59 -18.86
C LEU A 190 -17.53 -5.51 -18.39
N ALA A 191 -18.09 -4.29 -18.39
CA ALA A 191 -19.46 -4.02 -17.97
C ALA A 191 -20.53 -4.83 -18.74
N ASP A 192 -20.31 -5.04 -20.04
CA ASP A 192 -21.17 -5.82 -20.93
C ASP A 192 -20.97 -7.35 -20.81
N GLY A 193 -20.04 -7.78 -19.97
CA GLY A 193 -19.69 -9.18 -19.75
C GLY A 193 -18.74 -9.78 -20.78
N ARG A 194 -18.16 -9.00 -21.71
CA ARG A 194 -17.03 -9.45 -22.51
C ARG A 194 -15.81 -9.67 -21.62
N VAL A 195 -15.03 -10.70 -21.94
CA VAL A 195 -13.73 -10.97 -21.31
C VAL A 195 -12.67 -10.52 -22.30
N VAL A 196 -11.81 -9.60 -21.88
CA VAL A 196 -10.77 -9.00 -22.74
C VAL A 196 -9.41 -9.19 -22.11
N ARG A 197 -8.40 -9.36 -22.97
CA ARG A 197 -6.99 -9.32 -22.56
C ARG A 197 -6.42 -7.96 -22.97
N ALA A 198 -6.08 -7.12 -22.01
CA ALA A 198 -5.50 -5.80 -22.25
C ALA A 198 -3.98 -5.86 -22.13
N THR A 199 -3.27 -5.40 -23.16
CA THR A 199 -1.81 -5.24 -23.18
C THR A 199 -1.44 -3.84 -23.64
N ARG A 200 -0.15 -3.48 -23.51
CA ARG A 200 0.35 -2.16 -23.93
C ARG A 200 0.15 -1.85 -25.42
N ASP A 201 0.06 -2.88 -26.25
CA ASP A 201 0.26 -2.83 -27.70
C ASP A 201 -0.94 -3.38 -28.52
N ASN A 202 -2.09 -3.63 -27.87
CA ASN A 202 -3.30 -4.10 -28.55
C ASN A 202 -4.45 -3.07 -28.49
N GLU A 203 -5.61 -3.44 -29.01
CA GLU A 203 -6.80 -2.59 -29.10
C GLU A 203 -7.38 -2.12 -27.74
N TYR A 204 -6.93 -2.74 -26.64
CA TYR A 204 -7.28 -2.41 -25.26
C TYR A 204 -6.13 -1.71 -24.49
N SER A 205 -5.17 -1.11 -25.22
CA SER A 205 -4.02 -0.39 -24.63
C SER A 205 -4.44 0.75 -23.70
N ASP A 206 -5.48 1.49 -24.04
CA ASP A 206 -6.06 2.53 -23.17
C ASP A 206 -6.55 1.95 -21.83
N LEU A 207 -7.25 0.81 -21.86
CA LEU A 207 -7.68 0.09 -20.67
C LEU A 207 -6.49 -0.41 -19.85
N PHE A 208 -5.46 -0.95 -20.51
CA PHE A 208 -4.24 -1.40 -19.84
C PHE A 208 -3.62 -0.26 -19.00
N PHE A 209 -3.49 0.93 -19.58
CA PHE A 209 -2.96 2.10 -18.87
C PHE A 209 -3.93 2.73 -17.85
N ALA A 210 -5.25 2.52 -18.00
CA ALA A 210 -6.26 3.09 -17.11
C ALA A 210 -6.60 2.23 -15.88
N ILE A 211 -6.28 0.93 -15.89
CA ILE A 211 -6.58 0.00 -14.79
C ILE A 211 -5.84 0.34 -13.49
N PRO A 212 -4.55 0.68 -13.49
CA PRO A 212 -3.85 1.13 -12.29
C PRO A 212 -4.59 2.30 -11.62
N TRP A 213 -4.67 2.30 -10.29
CA TRP A 213 -5.40 3.32 -9.50
C TRP A 213 -6.92 3.40 -9.77
N SER A 214 -7.50 2.50 -10.57
CA SER A 214 -8.94 2.54 -10.87
C SER A 214 -9.81 1.98 -9.74
N GLN A 215 -9.21 1.37 -8.72
CA GLN A 215 -9.90 0.61 -7.67
C GLN A 215 -10.81 -0.50 -8.25
N GLY A 216 -10.58 -1.00 -9.47
CA GLY A 216 -11.46 -1.99 -10.11
C GLY A 216 -12.83 -1.41 -10.47
N THR A 217 -12.86 -0.17 -10.95
CA THR A 217 -14.07 0.54 -11.39
C THR A 217 -14.23 0.61 -12.91
N LEU A 218 -13.27 0.08 -13.67
CA LEU A 218 -13.34 -0.05 -15.13
C LEU A 218 -13.77 -1.45 -15.57
N GLY A 219 -13.71 -2.43 -14.68
CA GLY A 219 -14.05 -3.83 -14.93
C GLY A 219 -13.61 -4.73 -13.78
N LEU A 220 -13.91 -6.02 -13.87
CA LEU A 220 -13.51 -7.03 -12.89
C LEU A 220 -12.23 -7.72 -13.36
N LEU A 221 -11.11 -7.44 -12.70
CA LEU A 221 -9.84 -8.14 -12.93
C LEU A 221 -9.97 -9.60 -12.49
N VAL A 222 -9.67 -10.54 -13.40
CA VAL A 222 -9.75 -11.98 -13.16
C VAL A 222 -8.42 -12.70 -13.31
N ALA A 223 -7.46 -12.14 -14.06
CA ALA A 223 -6.07 -12.60 -14.07
C ALA A 223 -5.10 -11.46 -14.45
N ALA A 224 -3.83 -11.61 -14.10
CA ALA A 224 -2.74 -10.73 -14.52
C ALA A 224 -1.49 -11.55 -14.90
N GLU A 225 -0.75 -11.08 -15.90
CA GLU A 225 0.58 -11.58 -16.28
C GLU A 225 1.64 -10.60 -15.79
N ILE A 226 2.52 -11.02 -14.88
CA ILE A 226 3.43 -10.14 -14.14
C ILE A 226 4.87 -10.57 -14.38
N LYS A 227 5.77 -9.61 -14.62
CA LYS A 227 7.20 -9.88 -14.82
C LYS A 227 7.84 -10.53 -13.59
N LEU A 228 8.67 -11.53 -13.87
CA LEU A 228 9.59 -12.16 -12.93
C LEU A 228 11.00 -11.61 -13.14
N ILE A 229 11.78 -11.61 -12.06
CA ILE A 229 13.22 -11.32 -12.07
C ILE A 229 13.99 -12.51 -11.47
N PRO A 230 15.23 -12.75 -11.93
CA PRO A 230 16.13 -13.67 -11.24
C PRO A 230 16.53 -13.07 -9.89
N ILE A 231 16.61 -13.91 -8.86
CA ILE A 231 17.02 -13.52 -7.51
C ILE A 231 18.03 -14.52 -6.94
N LYS A 232 18.67 -14.16 -5.82
CA LYS A 232 19.52 -15.09 -5.05
C LYS A 232 18.88 -15.42 -3.70
N GLU A 233 19.45 -16.40 -2.99
CA GLU A 233 18.86 -16.98 -1.79
C GLU A 233 18.90 -16.05 -0.57
N TYR A 234 19.81 -15.06 -0.57
CA TYR A 234 19.95 -14.08 0.50
C TYR A 234 19.89 -12.65 -0.03
N MET A 235 19.42 -11.76 0.84
CA MET A 235 19.59 -10.32 0.74
C MET A 235 20.74 -9.91 1.67
N LYS A 236 21.83 -9.38 1.09
CA LYS A 236 22.87 -8.70 1.85
C LYS A 236 22.38 -7.29 2.13
N LEU A 237 22.08 -7.00 3.39
CA LEU A 237 21.48 -5.75 3.82
C LEU A 237 22.49 -4.95 4.63
N THR A 238 22.72 -3.71 4.20
CA THR A 238 23.53 -2.72 4.93
C THR A 238 22.62 -1.78 5.68
N TYR A 239 22.87 -1.60 6.98
CA TYR A 239 22.19 -0.64 7.85
C TYR A 239 23.12 0.53 8.12
N LYS A 240 22.81 1.70 7.59
CA LYS A 240 23.62 2.91 7.75
C LYS A 240 22.87 3.95 8.58
N PRO A 241 23.35 4.27 9.80
CA PRO A 241 22.75 5.35 10.57
C PRO A 241 23.08 6.70 9.93
N VAL A 242 22.11 7.61 9.93
CA VAL A 242 22.27 9.01 9.53
C VAL A 242 21.79 9.87 10.70
N VAL A 243 22.65 10.79 11.14
CA VAL A 243 22.37 11.71 12.25
C VAL A 243 22.64 13.13 11.76
N GLY A 244 21.68 14.03 11.97
CA GLY A 244 21.74 15.40 11.48
C GLY A 244 20.40 16.11 11.70
N ASN A 245 20.12 17.20 10.99
CA ASN A 245 18.76 17.75 10.92
C ASN A 245 17.92 17.01 9.85
N ILE A 246 16.61 17.30 9.76
CA ILE A 246 15.70 16.64 8.80
C ILE A 246 16.20 16.70 7.35
N LYS A 247 16.80 17.83 6.92
CA LYS A 247 17.35 17.94 5.56
C LYS A 247 18.58 17.03 5.37
N ASP A 248 19.43 16.91 6.38
CA ASP A 248 20.55 15.96 6.36
C ASP A 248 20.04 14.51 6.28
N LEU A 249 18.96 14.17 7.00
CA LEU A 249 18.34 12.84 6.92
C LEU A 249 17.78 12.57 5.51
N ALA A 250 17.07 13.53 4.93
CA ALA A 250 16.53 13.42 3.57
C ALA A 250 17.65 13.28 2.53
N GLN A 251 18.72 14.05 2.65
CA GLN A 251 19.88 13.93 1.76
C GLN A 251 20.59 12.60 1.93
N GLY A 252 20.77 12.11 3.16
CA GLY A 252 21.35 10.79 3.44
C GLY A 252 20.52 9.65 2.84
N TYR A 253 19.20 9.78 2.88
CA TYR A 253 18.28 8.88 2.19
C TYR A 253 18.48 8.92 0.67
N MET A 254 18.50 10.09 0.05
CA MET A 254 18.74 10.25 -1.40
C MET A 254 20.09 9.64 -1.81
N ASP A 255 21.14 9.94 -1.06
CA ASP A 255 22.51 9.46 -1.33
C ASP A 255 22.67 7.95 -1.15
N SER A 256 21.72 7.28 -0.46
CA SER A 256 21.77 5.83 -0.26
C SER A 256 21.46 5.02 -1.54
N PHE A 257 20.82 5.64 -2.54
CA PHE A 257 20.41 4.93 -3.76
C PHE A 257 20.44 5.74 -5.04
N ALA A 258 20.50 7.07 -4.97
CA ALA A 258 20.58 7.95 -6.13
C ALA A 258 21.96 8.62 -6.18
N PRO A 259 22.92 8.06 -6.94
CA PRO A 259 24.26 8.64 -7.09
C PRO A 259 24.23 10.11 -7.53
N ARG A 260 25.05 10.95 -6.89
CA ARG A 260 25.13 12.39 -7.19
C ARG A 260 25.76 12.71 -8.54
N ASP A 261 26.53 11.79 -9.09
CA ASP A 261 27.10 11.89 -10.44
C ASP A 261 26.07 11.58 -11.55
N GLY A 262 24.84 11.23 -11.18
CA GLY A 262 23.75 10.95 -12.11
C GLY A 262 23.79 9.53 -12.71
N ASP A 263 24.72 8.68 -12.29
CA ASP A 263 24.90 7.31 -12.79
C ASP A 263 23.92 6.32 -12.13
N GLN A 264 22.63 6.63 -12.25
CA GLN A 264 21.55 6.01 -11.48
C GLN A 264 20.99 4.72 -12.10
N ASP A 265 21.54 4.29 -13.24
CA ASP A 265 21.22 3.00 -13.86
C ASP A 265 22.41 2.01 -13.73
N ASN A 266 23.46 2.39 -13.01
CA ASN A 266 24.61 1.53 -12.76
C ASN A 266 24.35 0.58 -11.58
N PRO A 267 24.27 -0.75 -11.82
CA PRO A 267 23.97 -1.73 -10.77
C PRO A 267 25.08 -1.88 -9.73
N GLU A 268 26.28 -1.33 -9.96
CA GLU A 268 27.34 -1.30 -8.95
C GLU A 268 27.16 -0.16 -7.94
N LYS A 269 26.42 0.89 -8.31
CA LYS A 269 26.17 2.08 -7.49
C LYS A 269 24.76 2.13 -6.90
N VAL A 270 23.82 1.44 -7.53
CA VAL A 270 22.41 1.43 -7.15
C VAL A 270 22.05 0.06 -6.58
N PRO A 271 21.56 -0.01 -5.33
CA PRO A 271 21.22 -1.27 -4.69
C PRO A 271 19.98 -1.92 -5.32
N ASP A 272 19.78 -3.23 -5.11
CA ASP A 272 18.57 -3.93 -5.55
C ASP A 272 17.33 -3.47 -4.75
N PHE A 273 17.53 -3.07 -3.48
CA PHE A 273 16.48 -2.64 -2.55
C PHE A 273 16.89 -1.44 -1.73
N VAL A 274 15.92 -0.57 -1.45
CA VAL A 274 16.10 0.64 -0.64
C VAL A 274 14.91 0.84 0.28
N GLU A 275 15.20 1.08 1.55
CA GLU A 275 14.22 1.53 2.54
C GLU A 275 14.92 2.44 3.53
N THR A 276 14.23 3.43 4.08
CA THR A 276 14.76 4.22 5.19
C THR A 276 13.69 4.37 6.26
N MET A 277 14.12 4.29 7.52
CA MET A 277 13.27 4.59 8.67
C MET A 277 13.81 5.82 9.38
N ILE A 278 12.96 6.82 9.53
CA ILE A 278 13.24 8.00 10.36
C ILE A 278 12.74 7.69 11.77
N TYR A 279 13.60 7.76 12.78
CA TYR A 279 13.27 7.45 14.18
C TYR A 279 13.05 8.68 15.04
N SER A 280 13.60 9.82 14.61
CA SER A 280 13.36 11.13 15.20
C SER A 280 13.63 12.22 14.15
N SER A 281 13.42 13.48 14.50
CA SER A 281 13.79 14.63 13.65
C SER A 281 15.29 14.73 13.38
N THR A 282 16.10 13.92 14.07
CA THR A 282 17.56 13.95 13.97
C THR A 282 18.23 12.61 13.68
N GLN A 283 17.47 11.51 13.60
CA GLN A 283 18.02 10.17 13.48
C GLN A 283 17.25 9.34 12.47
N ALA A 284 17.98 8.71 11.56
CA ALA A 284 17.45 7.77 10.57
C ALA A 284 18.37 6.56 10.41
N VAL A 285 17.82 5.47 9.88
CA VAL A 285 18.58 4.31 9.41
C VAL A 285 18.22 4.04 7.96
N CYS A 286 19.20 4.25 7.07
CA CYS A 286 19.10 3.90 5.66
C CYS A 286 19.47 2.43 5.49
N MET A 287 18.64 1.69 4.77
CA MET A 287 18.81 0.25 4.53
C MET A 287 18.87 0.00 3.03
N THR A 288 20.00 -0.54 2.58
CA THR A 288 20.24 -0.85 1.15
C THR A 288 20.56 -2.33 1.00
N GLY A 289 19.86 -3.01 0.10
CA GLY A 289 19.96 -4.45 -0.11
C GLY A 289 20.54 -4.82 -1.47
N VAL A 290 21.38 -5.86 -1.51
CA VAL A 290 21.85 -6.50 -2.75
C VAL A 290 21.69 -8.02 -2.65
N TYR A 291 21.26 -8.68 -3.72
CA TYR A 291 21.15 -10.13 -3.74
C TYR A 291 22.52 -10.81 -3.62
N ALA A 292 22.63 -11.71 -2.63
CA ALA A 292 23.81 -12.50 -2.33
C ALA A 292 23.51 -14.00 -2.44
N SER A 293 24.50 -14.76 -2.93
CA SER A 293 24.36 -16.22 -3.01
C SER A 293 24.50 -16.86 -1.63
N LYS A 294 24.04 -18.10 -1.51
CA LYS A 294 24.23 -18.90 -0.29
C LYS A 294 25.70 -19.10 0.07
N GLU A 295 26.59 -19.22 -0.92
CA GLU A 295 28.03 -19.37 -0.71
C GLU A 295 28.63 -18.10 -0.12
N GLU A 296 28.24 -16.94 -0.63
CA GLU A 296 28.66 -15.64 -0.09
C GLU A 296 28.19 -15.47 1.36
N ALA A 297 26.90 -15.69 1.62
CA ALA A 297 26.32 -15.53 2.96
C ALA A 297 27.00 -16.41 4.01
N LYS A 298 27.50 -17.60 3.62
CA LYS A 298 28.16 -18.56 4.51
C LYS A 298 29.67 -18.36 4.67
N LYS A 299 30.29 -17.37 4.00
CA LYS A 299 31.71 -17.07 4.19
C LYS A 299 31.99 -16.70 5.64
N LYS A 300 33.14 -17.16 6.16
CA LYS A 300 33.58 -16.86 7.54
C LYS A 300 33.62 -15.34 7.77
N GLY A 301 32.97 -14.87 8.83
CA GLY A 301 32.87 -13.45 9.17
C GLY A 301 31.55 -12.79 8.77
N ASN A 302 30.81 -13.36 7.81
CA ASN A 302 29.47 -12.88 7.47
C ASN A 302 28.44 -13.33 8.51
N VAL A 303 27.46 -12.46 8.80
CA VAL A 303 26.40 -12.72 9.77
C VAL A 303 25.11 -13.04 9.02
N ILE A 304 24.58 -14.24 9.20
CA ILE A 304 23.26 -14.62 8.69
C ILE A 304 22.21 -14.27 9.75
N ASN A 305 21.23 -13.45 9.39
CA ASN A 305 20.13 -13.07 10.26
C ASN A 305 18.79 -13.54 9.68
N SER A 306 18.27 -14.64 10.20
CA SER A 306 16.88 -15.04 9.92
C SER A 306 15.90 -14.16 10.70
N VAL A 307 15.56 -12.98 10.18
CA VAL A 307 14.60 -12.03 10.80
C VAL A 307 13.19 -12.64 10.95
N GLY A 308 12.90 -13.69 10.19
CA GLY A 308 11.67 -14.45 10.20
C GLY A 308 11.48 -15.38 11.40
N TRP A 309 12.33 -15.38 12.43
CA TRP A 309 12.06 -16.11 13.67
C TRP A 309 11.14 -15.32 14.63
N TRP A 310 10.07 -15.95 15.13
CA TRP A 310 8.99 -15.24 15.84
C TRP A 310 9.40 -14.65 17.19
N PHE A 311 10.46 -15.17 17.80
CA PHE A 311 10.98 -14.67 19.08
C PHE A 311 11.94 -13.47 18.93
N LYS A 312 12.41 -13.19 17.71
CA LYS A 312 13.35 -12.09 17.45
C LYS A 312 12.70 -10.71 17.58
N PRO A 313 13.49 -9.66 17.82
CA PRO A 313 13.03 -8.28 17.69
C PRO A 313 12.31 -8.03 16.37
N TRP A 314 11.30 -7.15 16.43
CA TRP A 314 10.65 -6.67 15.22
C TRP A 314 11.66 -5.94 14.35
N PHE A 315 11.48 -6.01 13.03
CA PHE A 315 12.52 -5.61 12.08
C PHE A 315 12.94 -4.15 12.26
N TYR A 316 11.99 -3.22 12.46
CA TYR A 316 12.32 -1.82 12.71
C TYR A 316 13.13 -1.63 14.00
N GLN A 317 12.81 -2.34 15.09
CA GLN A 317 13.59 -2.25 16.34
C GLN A 317 15.01 -2.82 16.17
N HIS A 318 15.17 -3.84 15.31
CA HIS A 318 16.49 -4.37 14.95
C HIS A 318 17.28 -3.37 14.11
N ALA A 319 16.65 -2.74 13.13
CA ALA A 319 17.25 -1.70 12.30
C ALA A 319 17.71 -0.49 13.14
N GLU A 320 16.88 -0.05 14.09
CA GLU A 320 17.17 1.04 15.03
C GLU A 320 18.49 0.85 15.80
N THR A 321 18.92 -0.40 16.03
CA THR A 321 20.18 -0.67 16.73
C THR A 321 21.41 -0.11 16.01
N ALA A 322 21.32 0.16 14.71
CA ALA A 322 22.37 0.83 13.94
C ALA A 322 22.72 2.21 14.50
N LEU A 323 21.75 2.92 15.08
CA LEU A 323 21.98 4.24 15.69
C LEU A 323 22.96 4.18 16.88
N LYS A 324 23.06 3.02 17.55
CA LYS A 324 23.99 2.80 18.67
C LYS A 324 25.24 2.02 18.25
N ARG A 325 25.09 1.07 17.32
CA ARG A 325 26.15 0.15 16.89
C ARG A 325 27.06 0.75 15.82
N GLY A 326 26.61 1.77 15.10
CA GLY A 326 27.21 2.19 13.85
C GLY A 326 26.74 1.33 12.67
N GLU A 327 27.30 1.59 11.49
CA GLU A 327 26.98 0.85 10.28
C GLU A 327 27.30 -0.64 10.42
N PHE A 328 26.39 -1.52 9.97
CA PHE A 328 26.64 -2.96 9.93
C PHE A 328 25.93 -3.63 8.76
N VAL A 329 26.40 -4.86 8.44
CA VAL A 329 25.89 -5.67 7.33
C VAL A 329 25.49 -7.05 7.84
N GLU A 330 24.40 -7.59 7.29
CA GLU A 330 23.97 -8.97 7.51
C GLU A 330 23.32 -9.57 6.26
N TYR A 331 23.15 -10.89 6.27
CA TYR A 331 22.56 -11.66 5.18
C TYR A 331 21.24 -12.27 5.67
N ILE A 332 20.14 -11.84 5.08
CA ILE A 332 18.79 -12.26 5.43
C ILE A 332 18.29 -13.20 4.34
N PRO A 333 17.70 -14.38 4.63
CA PRO A 333 17.06 -15.18 3.59
C PRO A 333 16.05 -14.36 2.80
N THR A 334 16.13 -14.37 1.46
CA THR A 334 15.41 -13.41 0.59
C THR A 334 13.90 -13.36 0.88
N ARG A 335 13.27 -14.52 1.08
CA ARG A 335 11.84 -14.56 1.41
C ARG A 335 11.52 -13.94 2.77
N GLU A 336 12.41 -14.08 3.76
CA GLU A 336 12.23 -13.44 5.07
C GLU A 336 12.42 -11.93 4.98
N TYR A 337 13.33 -11.45 4.13
CA TYR A 337 13.50 -10.02 3.87
C TYR A 337 12.27 -9.39 3.21
N TYR A 338 11.67 -10.06 2.23
CA TYR A 338 10.42 -9.56 1.63
C TYR A 338 9.32 -9.40 2.68
N HIS A 339 9.20 -10.32 3.63
CA HIS A 339 8.11 -10.34 4.60
C HIS A 339 8.46 -9.78 5.98
N ARG A 340 9.56 -9.02 6.07
CA ARG A 340 10.15 -8.54 7.33
C ARG A 340 9.19 -7.69 8.18
N HIS A 341 8.23 -7.02 7.55
CA HIS A 341 7.23 -6.16 8.21
C HIS A 341 5.94 -6.88 8.59
N THR A 342 5.72 -8.10 8.08
CA THR A 342 4.43 -8.80 8.21
C THR A 342 4.03 -9.02 9.68
N ARG A 343 4.94 -9.50 10.54
CA ARG A 343 4.57 -9.87 11.93
C ARG A 343 4.15 -8.70 12.80
N CYS A 344 4.81 -7.56 12.61
CA CYS A 344 4.60 -6.36 13.41
C CYS A 344 3.74 -5.32 12.70
N LEU A 345 3.29 -5.60 11.47
CA LEU A 345 2.57 -4.65 10.63
C LEU A 345 3.36 -3.32 10.60
N TYR A 346 4.61 -3.39 10.15
CA TYR A 346 5.64 -2.37 10.38
C TYR A 346 5.91 -2.16 11.89
N TRP A 347 5.19 -1.24 12.53
CA TRP A 347 5.27 -0.96 13.97
C TRP A 347 3.89 -0.81 14.62
N GLU A 348 2.80 -0.94 13.87
CA GLU A 348 1.44 -0.87 14.39
C GLU A 348 1.13 -1.97 15.39
N GLY A 349 1.86 -3.10 15.32
CA GLY A 349 1.80 -4.17 16.30
C GLY A 349 1.95 -3.65 17.73
N LYS A 350 2.73 -2.58 17.96
CA LYS A 350 2.89 -1.94 19.28
C LYS A 350 1.63 -1.22 19.75
N LEU A 351 0.87 -0.62 18.83
CA LEU A 351 -0.39 0.06 19.15
C LEU A 351 -1.51 -0.96 19.46
N ILE A 352 -1.47 -2.12 18.82
CA ILE A 352 -2.44 -3.21 19.04
C ILE A 352 -2.10 -3.99 20.31
N LEU A 353 -0.81 -4.29 20.52
CA LEU A 353 -0.27 -5.05 21.64
C LEU A 353 0.93 -4.29 22.23
N PRO A 354 0.72 -3.41 23.24
CA PRO A 354 1.77 -2.54 23.79
C PRO A 354 3.00 -3.24 24.36
N PHE A 355 2.85 -4.51 24.75
CA PHE A 355 3.92 -5.37 25.25
C PHE A 355 4.29 -6.49 24.26
N GLY A 356 3.79 -6.43 23.03
CA GLY A 356 4.05 -7.42 21.98
C GLY A 356 5.53 -7.52 21.57
N ASP A 357 6.29 -6.47 21.84
CA ASP A 357 7.73 -6.39 21.62
C ASP A 357 8.57 -6.97 22.79
N GLN A 358 7.95 -7.37 23.89
CA GLN A 358 8.67 -7.96 25.02
C GLN A 358 9.11 -9.39 24.70
N TRP A 359 10.32 -9.76 25.14
CA TRP A 359 10.92 -11.06 24.80
C TRP A 359 10.02 -12.25 25.20
N TRP A 360 9.38 -12.20 26.36
CA TRP A 360 8.53 -13.27 26.88
C TRP A 360 7.27 -13.42 26.01
N PHE A 361 6.71 -12.30 25.53
CA PHE A 361 5.54 -12.32 24.66
C PHE A 361 5.91 -12.92 23.30
N ARG A 362 6.99 -12.43 22.69
CA ARG A 362 7.46 -12.93 21.40
C ARG A 362 7.80 -14.42 21.46
N PHE A 363 8.41 -14.87 22.56
CA PHE A 363 8.75 -16.27 22.76
C PHE A 363 7.50 -17.16 22.89
N LEU A 364 6.53 -16.77 23.72
CA LEU A 364 5.34 -17.59 24.03
C LEU A 364 4.22 -17.47 22.98
N PHE A 365 3.99 -16.27 22.44
CA PHE A 365 2.85 -15.92 21.60
C PHE A 365 3.24 -15.32 20.24
N GLY A 366 4.50 -15.00 19.99
CA GLY A 366 4.94 -14.37 18.74
C GLY A 366 4.67 -15.19 17.49
N TRP A 367 4.56 -16.52 17.62
CA TRP A 367 4.21 -17.43 16.51
C TRP A 367 2.75 -17.31 16.05
N LEU A 368 1.87 -16.71 16.86
CA LEU A 368 0.50 -16.38 16.49
C LEU A 368 0.38 -15.05 15.72
N MET A 369 1.45 -14.26 15.67
CA MET A 369 1.48 -12.98 14.95
C MET A 369 1.68 -13.20 13.44
N PRO A 370 1.15 -12.30 12.58
CA PRO A 370 0.38 -11.11 12.92
C PRO A 370 -1.11 -11.39 13.19
N PRO A 371 -1.80 -10.52 13.93
CA PRO A 371 -3.26 -10.53 13.94
C PRO A 371 -3.80 -10.20 12.55
N LYS A 372 -4.80 -10.94 12.08
CA LYS A 372 -5.41 -10.67 10.79
C LYS A 372 -6.16 -9.34 10.85
N VAL A 373 -5.73 -8.38 10.04
CA VAL A 373 -6.31 -7.03 9.97
C VAL A 373 -7.82 -7.07 9.78
N SER A 374 -8.32 -8.04 8.99
CA SER A 374 -9.76 -8.17 8.78
C SER A 374 -10.55 -8.57 10.01
N LEU A 375 -9.95 -9.37 10.89
CA LEU A 375 -10.56 -9.80 12.14
C LEU A 375 -10.44 -8.71 13.22
N LEU A 376 -9.32 -7.97 13.22
CA LEU A 376 -9.20 -6.74 13.99
C LEU A 376 -10.31 -5.76 13.63
N LYS A 377 -10.68 -5.61 12.36
CA LYS A 377 -11.81 -4.75 11.97
C LYS A 377 -13.16 -5.34 12.36
N ALA A 378 -13.37 -6.64 12.16
CA ALA A 378 -14.64 -7.31 12.49
C ALA A 378 -14.98 -7.23 13.99
N THR A 379 -13.98 -7.15 14.87
CA THR A 379 -14.16 -6.99 16.31
C THR A 379 -14.34 -5.52 16.75
N GLN A 380 -14.33 -4.56 15.83
CA GLN A 380 -14.55 -3.14 16.14
C GLN A 380 -16.04 -2.81 16.02
N GLY A 381 -16.66 -2.40 17.12
CA GLY A 381 -17.91 -1.64 17.06
C GLY A 381 -17.71 -0.28 16.38
N GLU A 382 -18.79 0.36 15.94
CA GLU A 382 -18.75 1.65 15.22
C GLU A 382 -17.99 2.73 16.01
N ALA A 383 -18.16 2.78 17.33
CA ALA A 383 -17.47 3.71 18.22
C ALA A 383 -15.94 3.50 18.26
N ILE A 384 -15.48 2.25 18.35
CA ILE A 384 -14.05 1.92 18.35
C ILE A 384 -13.45 2.23 16.98
N ARG A 385 -14.15 1.90 15.91
CA ARG A 385 -13.71 2.18 14.55
C ARG A 385 -13.52 3.68 14.33
N ASN A 386 -14.49 4.50 14.72
CA ASN A 386 -14.39 5.96 14.64
C ASN A 386 -13.25 6.51 15.50
N TYR A 387 -13.05 5.95 16.70
CA TYR A 387 -11.90 6.30 17.54
C TYR A 387 -10.56 6.08 16.82
N TYR A 388 -10.35 4.93 16.16
CA TYR A 388 -9.11 4.71 15.39
C TYR A 388 -8.99 5.66 14.19
N HIS A 389 -10.09 5.93 13.49
CA HIS A 389 -10.10 6.91 12.38
C HIS A 389 -9.73 8.33 12.81
N GLU A 390 -10.07 8.73 14.03
CA GLU A 390 -9.80 10.07 14.54
C GLU A 390 -8.44 10.18 15.22
N MET A 391 -7.98 9.09 15.85
CA MET A 391 -6.84 9.10 16.77
C MET A 391 -5.61 8.38 16.23
N HIS A 392 -5.68 7.74 15.06
CA HIS A 392 -4.54 7.09 14.40
C HIS A 392 -4.39 7.64 12.98
N VAL A 393 -3.14 7.80 12.57
CA VAL A 393 -2.77 8.19 11.22
C VAL A 393 -2.19 6.96 10.54
N ILE A 394 -2.87 6.52 9.48
CA ILE A 394 -2.31 5.59 8.48
C ILE A 394 -2.44 6.33 7.16
N GLN A 395 -1.38 7.04 6.80
CA GLN A 395 -1.34 7.88 5.62
C GLN A 395 0.00 7.72 4.94
N ASP A 396 -0.04 7.93 3.62
CA ASP A 396 1.09 7.84 2.73
C ASP A 396 1.10 9.08 1.86
N MET A 397 2.28 9.67 1.73
CA MET A 397 2.51 10.86 0.94
C MET A 397 3.48 10.51 -0.17
N LEU A 398 2.97 10.32 -1.39
CA LEU A 398 3.83 10.10 -2.55
C LEU A 398 4.32 11.44 -3.05
N VAL A 399 5.60 11.73 -2.83
CA VAL A 399 6.19 13.05 -3.12
C VAL A 399 7.37 12.91 -4.06
N PRO A 400 7.63 13.89 -4.95
CA PRO A 400 8.87 13.92 -5.71
C PRO A 400 10.09 13.86 -4.78
N LEU A 401 11.13 13.10 -5.15
CA LEU A 401 12.26 12.79 -4.26
C LEU A 401 12.90 14.05 -3.65
N TYR A 402 13.09 15.09 -4.46
CA TYR A 402 13.70 16.35 -4.00
C TYR A 402 12.86 17.12 -2.96
N LYS A 403 11.59 16.76 -2.76
CA LYS A 403 10.68 17.35 -1.76
C LYS A 403 10.57 16.52 -0.48
N VAL A 404 11.26 15.37 -0.37
CA VAL A 404 11.18 14.51 0.82
C VAL A 404 11.55 15.26 2.09
N GLY A 405 12.58 16.11 2.05
CA GLY A 405 12.95 16.94 3.19
C GLY A 405 11.85 17.93 3.61
N ASP A 406 11.09 18.48 2.66
CA ASP A 406 9.96 19.38 2.94
C ASP A 406 8.76 18.60 3.50
N ALA A 407 8.51 17.40 2.97
CA ALA A 407 7.46 16.50 3.46
C ALA A 407 7.73 16.06 4.89
N LEU A 408 8.97 15.69 5.23
CA LEU A 408 9.35 15.30 6.60
C LEU A 408 9.22 16.46 7.58
N GLU A 409 9.64 17.67 7.21
CA GLU A 409 9.41 18.87 8.03
C GLU A 409 7.92 19.16 8.22
N TRP A 410 7.13 18.99 7.16
CA TRP A 410 5.68 19.14 7.24
C TRP A 410 5.07 18.10 8.19
N VAL A 411 5.42 16.82 8.07
CA VAL A 411 4.92 15.74 8.93
C VAL A 411 5.31 15.99 10.39
N HIS A 412 6.59 16.28 10.64
CA HIS A 412 7.08 16.59 11.99
C HIS A 412 6.31 17.78 12.58
N ARG A 413 6.13 18.86 11.82
CA ARG A 413 5.39 20.04 12.29
C ARG A 413 3.92 19.72 12.58
N GLU A 414 3.19 19.13 11.64
CA GLU A 414 1.75 18.94 11.81
C GLU A 414 1.40 17.83 12.82
N MET A 415 2.28 16.84 12.99
CA MET A 415 2.02 15.65 13.81
C MET A 415 2.77 15.63 15.15
N GLU A 416 3.81 16.46 15.33
CA GLU A 416 4.51 16.68 16.61
C GLU A 416 4.31 18.10 17.16
N ASP A 417 4.53 19.13 16.34
CA ASP A 417 4.69 20.52 16.79
C ASP A 417 3.42 21.38 16.70
N PHE A 418 2.89 21.68 17.89
CA PHE A 418 2.26 22.97 18.14
C PHE A 418 2.94 23.66 19.33
N PHE A 419 4.29 23.69 19.30
CA PHE A 419 5.11 24.55 20.16
C PHE A 419 5.43 25.84 19.39
N LYS A 420 4.85 26.98 19.82
CA LYS A 420 5.31 28.33 19.45
C LYS A 420 6.28 28.90 20.50
N GLY A 421 7.03 28.05 21.20
CA GLY A 421 7.93 28.43 22.28
C GLY A 421 9.17 27.53 22.31
N ASP A 422 10.31 28.17 22.55
CA ASP A 422 11.71 27.71 22.53
C ASP A 422 12.03 26.19 22.51
N ILE A 423 12.88 25.81 21.56
CA ILE A 423 13.45 24.47 21.38
C ILE A 423 14.56 24.26 22.42
N SER A 424 14.23 23.82 23.63
CA SER A 424 15.27 23.45 24.60
C SER A 424 14.93 22.32 25.58
N SER A 425 13.87 21.53 25.39
CA SER A 425 13.56 20.42 26.30
C SER A 425 13.63 19.04 25.64
N MET A 426 14.67 18.28 26.02
CA MET A 426 15.00 16.89 25.61
C MET A 426 13.91 15.84 25.89
N VAL A 427 12.75 16.22 26.41
CA VAL A 427 11.65 15.29 26.76
C VAL A 427 10.59 15.22 25.65
N SER A 428 10.61 16.15 24.68
CA SER A 428 9.63 16.22 23.58
C SER A 428 9.96 15.33 22.38
N GLU A 429 11.23 14.97 22.15
CA GLU A 429 11.68 14.26 20.93
C GLU A 429 11.20 12.80 20.83
N THR A 430 10.69 12.21 21.91
CA THR A 430 10.28 10.78 21.93
C THR A 430 8.77 10.58 21.69
N LEU A 431 8.01 11.64 21.45
CA LEU A 431 6.55 11.63 21.61
C LEU A 431 5.72 11.98 20.37
N GLY A 432 6.27 12.04 19.16
CA GLY A 432 5.41 12.18 17.98
C GLY A 432 5.50 11.00 17.01
N VAL A 433 5.25 11.28 15.73
CA VAL A 433 4.77 10.28 14.76
C VAL A 433 5.89 9.42 14.17
N TYR A 434 6.85 9.01 15.00
CA TYR A 434 7.94 8.15 14.62
C TYR A 434 7.67 6.67 14.98
N PRO A 435 8.25 5.72 14.23
CA PRO A 435 9.07 5.95 13.05
C PRO A 435 8.26 6.34 11.80
N ILE A 436 8.92 6.94 10.80
CA ILE A 436 8.38 7.25 9.48
C ILE A 436 9.07 6.36 8.45
N TRP A 437 8.29 5.77 7.54
CA TRP A 437 8.78 4.91 6.47
C TRP A 437 9.08 5.73 5.21
N LEU A 438 10.24 5.51 4.60
CA LEU A 438 10.61 6.08 3.30
C LEU A 438 10.91 4.97 2.31
N CYS A 439 10.20 4.95 1.19
CA CYS A 439 10.41 3.98 0.12
C CYS A 439 10.41 4.66 -1.27
N PRO A 440 11.53 4.61 -2.02
CA PRO A 440 11.61 5.26 -3.32
C PRO A 440 10.95 4.42 -4.41
N HIS A 441 10.33 5.10 -5.38
CA HIS A 441 9.75 4.48 -6.56
C HIS A 441 9.83 5.38 -7.78
N ARG A 442 9.99 4.76 -8.95
CA ARG A 442 9.91 5.47 -10.23
C ARG A 442 8.45 5.71 -10.62
N LEU A 443 8.18 6.93 -11.08
CA LEU A 443 6.97 7.24 -11.83
C LEU A 443 7.35 7.43 -13.30
N TYR A 444 6.93 6.49 -14.15
CA TYR A 444 7.33 6.48 -15.56
C TYR A 444 6.60 7.54 -16.39
N LYS A 445 7.31 8.11 -17.36
CA LYS A 445 6.74 8.91 -18.44
C LYS A 445 6.10 7.96 -19.47
N LEU A 446 4.81 7.72 -19.31
CA LEU A 446 4.03 6.84 -20.17
C LEU A 446 3.59 7.54 -21.47
N PRO A 447 3.29 6.79 -22.56
CA PRO A 447 2.80 7.38 -23.82
C PRO A 447 1.43 8.05 -23.69
N VAL A 448 0.72 7.78 -22.60
CA VAL A 448 -0.58 8.37 -22.27
C VAL A 448 -0.52 8.89 -20.84
N LYS A 449 -1.25 9.97 -20.56
CA LYS A 449 -1.37 10.52 -19.21
C LYS A 449 -2.36 9.68 -18.42
N THR A 450 -1.86 8.92 -17.45
CA THR A 450 -2.67 8.12 -16.51
C THR A 450 -3.02 8.95 -15.26
N MET A 451 -3.78 8.39 -14.32
CA MET A 451 -4.21 9.11 -13.10
C MET A 451 -3.06 9.69 -12.27
N VAL A 452 -1.93 9.00 -12.26
CA VAL A 452 -0.68 9.46 -11.64
C VAL A 452 0.37 9.61 -12.73
N TYR A 453 1.05 10.74 -12.78
CA TYR A 453 2.01 11.04 -13.85
C TYR A 453 3.10 11.96 -13.33
N PRO A 454 4.34 11.90 -13.86
CA PRO A 454 5.42 12.79 -13.45
C PRO A 454 5.08 14.28 -13.54
N GLU A 455 5.81 15.11 -12.79
CA GLU A 455 5.71 16.56 -12.86
C GLU A 455 5.95 17.03 -14.32
N PRO A 456 5.10 17.93 -14.85
CA PRO A 456 5.33 18.48 -16.18
C PRO A 456 6.72 19.12 -16.30
N GLY A 457 7.52 18.67 -17.27
CA GLY A 457 8.86 19.21 -17.53
C GLY A 457 9.96 18.70 -16.61
N PHE A 458 9.73 17.64 -15.81
CA PHE A 458 10.77 17.02 -14.99
C PHE A 458 12.01 16.61 -15.82
N GLU A 459 11.81 16.24 -17.08
CA GLU A 459 12.87 15.84 -18.00
C GLU A 459 13.84 16.97 -18.37
N LEU A 460 13.40 18.24 -18.26
CA LEU A 460 14.19 19.44 -18.56
C LEU A 460 15.03 19.87 -17.36
N HIS A 461 14.59 19.53 -16.15
CA HIS A 461 15.21 19.91 -14.89
C HIS A 461 15.52 18.67 -14.06
N ARG A 462 16.25 17.72 -14.65
CA ARG A 462 16.58 16.45 -14.01
C ARG A 462 17.25 16.68 -12.66
N ARG A 463 16.60 16.22 -11.59
CA ARG A 463 17.13 16.26 -10.24
C ARG A 463 17.78 14.91 -9.90
N GLN A 464 18.48 14.84 -8.76
CA GLN A 464 18.96 13.57 -8.22
C GLN A 464 17.78 12.60 -8.10
N GLY A 465 17.91 11.37 -8.61
CA GLY A 465 16.81 10.41 -8.70
C GLY A 465 16.18 10.30 -10.10
N ASP A 466 16.13 11.41 -10.84
CA ASP A 466 15.40 11.45 -12.10
C ASP A 466 16.20 10.85 -13.26
N THR A 467 15.51 10.20 -14.18
CA THR A 467 16.05 9.69 -15.44
C THR A 467 15.35 10.38 -16.63
N GLU A 468 15.73 10.03 -17.86
CA GLU A 468 15.06 10.58 -19.06
C GLU A 468 13.61 10.09 -19.21
N TYR A 469 13.30 8.95 -18.59
CA TYR A 469 12.08 8.19 -18.79
C TYR A 469 11.22 8.07 -17.52
N ALA A 470 11.72 8.49 -16.35
CA ALA A 470 10.99 8.43 -15.09
C ALA A 470 11.44 9.52 -14.12
N GLN A 471 10.50 10.05 -13.36
CA GLN A 471 10.78 10.90 -12.20
C GLN A 471 10.83 10.04 -10.94
N MET A 472 11.77 10.32 -10.03
CA MET A 472 11.82 9.61 -8.76
C MET A 472 10.86 10.23 -7.75
N TYR A 473 10.04 9.38 -7.14
CA TYR A 473 9.16 9.71 -6.03
C TYR A 473 9.55 8.88 -4.81
N THR A 474 9.04 9.29 -3.66
CA THR A 474 9.17 8.57 -2.40
C THR A 474 7.80 8.50 -1.77
N ASP A 475 7.45 7.32 -1.28
CA ASP A 475 6.38 7.18 -0.31
C ASP A 475 6.91 7.55 1.08
N VAL A 476 6.29 8.54 1.69
CA VAL A 476 6.48 8.91 3.10
C VAL A 476 5.32 8.33 3.90
N GLY A 477 5.53 7.12 4.42
CA GLY A 477 4.54 6.34 5.16
C GLY A 477 4.51 6.72 6.65
N VAL A 478 3.36 7.19 7.11
CA VAL A 478 3.10 7.65 8.46
C VAL A 478 2.03 6.76 9.09
N TYR A 479 2.47 5.82 9.95
CA TYR A 479 1.62 4.77 10.52
C TYR A 479 1.66 4.79 12.05
N TYR A 480 1.13 5.82 12.70
CA TYR A 480 1.20 5.89 14.16
C TYR A 480 0.08 6.73 14.80
N SER A 481 0.07 6.74 16.13
CA SER A 481 -0.73 7.71 16.88
C SER A 481 0.02 9.03 16.96
N PRO A 482 -0.57 10.17 16.53
CA PRO A 482 0.07 11.48 16.62
C PRO A 482 0.45 11.85 18.06
N GLY A 483 1.47 12.70 18.24
CA GLY A 483 1.93 13.08 19.57
C GLY A 483 0.87 13.69 20.49
N PRO A 484 0.01 14.60 19.99
CA PRO A 484 -1.12 15.11 20.77
C PRO A 484 -2.05 14.00 21.29
N VAL A 485 -2.32 12.97 20.49
CA VAL A 485 -3.12 11.81 20.89
C VAL A 485 -2.45 11.06 22.04
N LEU A 486 -1.15 10.78 21.93
CA LEU A 486 -0.39 10.08 22.95
C LEU A 486 -0.33 10.86 24.28
N ARG A 487 -0.32 12.19 24.21
CA ARG A 487 -0.38 13.08 25.38
C ARG A 487 -1.80 13.29 25.92
N GLY A 488 -2.83 12.72 25.29
CA GLY A 488 -4.23 12.89 25.68
C GLY A 488 -4.79 14.29 25.41
N GLU A 489 -4.25 14.99 24.41
CA GLU A 489 -4.69 16.29 23.92
C GLU A 489 -5.76 16.15 22.84
N VAL A 490 -6.47 17.24 22.57
CA VAL A 490 -7.39 17.31 21.42
C VAL A 490 -6.59 17.25 20.11
N PHE A 491 -7.05 16.41 19.19
CA PHE A 491 -6.50 16.24 17.85
C PHE A 491 -7.67 16.01 16.88
N ASP A 492 -7.66 16.70 15.74
CA ASP A 492 -8.61 16.49 14.65
C ASP A 492 -7.89 15.79 13.48
N GLY A 493 -8.05 14.47 13.41
CA GLY A 493 -7.46 13.67 12.33
C GLY A 493 -8.01 14.01 10.96
N ALA A 494 -9.28 14.45 10.86
CA ALA A 494 -9.86 14.83 9.57
C ALA A 494 -9.28 16.17 9.08
N GLU A 495 -9.04 17.12 9.98
CA GLU A 495 -8.35 18.37 9.65
C GLU A 495 -6.90 18.11 9.23
N ALA A 496 -6.17 17.27 9.98
CA ALA A 496 -4.80 16.89 9.63
C ALA A 496 -4.72 16.25 8.23
N VAL A 497 -5.65 15.34 7.89
CA VAL A 497 -5.73 14.74 6.55
C VAL A 497 -6.06 15.78 5.48
N ARG A 498 -6.99 16.71 5.71
CA ARG A 498 -7.28 17.80 4.76
C ARG A 498 -6.05 18.67 4.49
N ASN A 499 -5.28 18.98 5.53
CA ASN A 499 -4.05 19.76 5.40
C ASN A 499 -2.98 18.99 4.60
N MET A 500 -2.85 17.68 4.84
CA MET A 500 -1.97 16.80 4.09
C MET A 500 -2.34 16.76 2.60
N GLU A 501 -3.61 16.53 2.30
CA GLU A 501 -4.15 16.46 0.94
C GLU A 501 -3.94 17.77 0.18
N LYS A 502 -4.15 18.91 0.87
CA LYS A 502 -3.85 20.23 0.31
C LYS A 502 -2.37 20.38 -0.01
N TRP A 503 -1.50 20.02 0.93
CA TRP A 503 -0.05 20.10 0.74
C TRP A 503 0.41 19.21 -0.44
N LEU A 504 -0.12 17.99 -0.57
CA LEU A 504 0.16 17.09 -1.69
C LEU A 504 -0.23 17.72 -3.03
N ILE A 505 -1.45 18.27 -3.14
CA ILE A 505 -1.91 18.94 -4.37
C ILE A 505 -0.99 20.12 -4.74
N GLU A 506 -0.59 20.93 -3.76
CA GLU A 506 0.29 22.09 -3.96
C GLU A 506 1.73 21.68 -4.33
N ASN A 507 2.12 20.45 -4.01
CA ASN A 507 3.48 19.94 -4.22
C ASN A 507 3.57 18.82 -5.26
N HIS A 508 2.54 18.64 -6.11
CA HIS A 508 2.49 17.58 -7.12
C HIS A 508 2.69 16.17 -6.55
N GLY A 509 2.22 15.96 -5.32
CA GLY A 509 2.19 14.65 -4.68
C GLY A 509 0.85 13.95 -4.82
N PHE A 510 0.84 12.66 -4.51
CA PHE A 510 -0.34 11.81 -4.56
C PHE A 510 -0.59 11.13 -3.21
N GLN A 511 -1.86 10.86 -2.91
CA GLN A 511 -2.26 10.06 -1.77
C GLN A 511 -2.76 8.68 -2.24
N PRO A 512 -2.19 7.56 -1.76
CA PRO A 512 -2.72 6.23 -2.08
C PRO A 512 -4.19 6.07 -1.69
N GLN A 513 -5.01 5.64 -2.63
CA GLN A 513 -6.48 5.58 -2.48
C GLN A 513 -7.00 4.53 -1.48
N TYR A 514 -6.11 3.71 -0.89
CA TYR A 514 -6.48 2.79 0.18
C TYR A 514 -6.58 3.50 1.54
N ALA A 515 -5.90 4.63 1.68
CA ALA A 515 -5.90 5.45 2.88
C ALA A 515 -7.24 6.20 3.04
N VAL A 516 -7.44 6.81 4.20
CA VAL A 516 -8.63 7.62 4.46
C VAL A 516 -8.44 8.97 3.78
N SER A 517 -9.41 9.36 2.94
CA SER A 517 -9.40 10.64 2.23
C SER A 517 -10.59 11.51 2.62
N GLU A 518 -10.31 12.82 2.76
CA GLU A 518 -11.23 13.92 2.99
C GLU A 518 -11.41 14.79 1.73
N LEU A 519 -10.87 14.35 0.58
CA LEU A 519 -10.94 15.06 -0.69
C LEU A 519 -12.39 15.30 -1.14
N THR A 520 -12.67 16.54 -1.53
CA THR A 520 -13.79 16.84 -2.42
C THR A 520 -13.50 16.29 -3.82
N GLU A 521 -14.53 16.07 -4.63
CA GLU A 521 -14.34 15.57 -6.00
C GLU A 521 -13.44 16.49 -6.82
N LYS A 522 -13.65 17.80 -6.69
CA LYS A 522 -12.80 18.81 -7.32
C LYS A 522 -11.33 18.65 -6.94
N ASN A 523 -11.03 18.48 -5.64
CA ASN A 523 -9.65 18.32 -5.20
C ASN A 523 -9.08 16.94 -5.56
N PHE A 524 -9.91 15.90 -5.60
CA PHE A 524 -9.51 14.58 -6.08
C PHE A 524 -9.01 14.66 -7.53
N TRP A 525 -9.75 15.32 -8.42
CA TRP A 525 -9.32 15.52 -9.81
C TRP A 525 -8.29 16.64 -10.02
N ARG A 526 -7.90 17.36 -8.95
CA ARG A 526 -6.69 18.19 -8.95
C ARG A 526 -5.44 17.40 -8.59
N MET A 527 -5.58 16.38 -7.74
CA MET A 527 -4.52 15.46 -7.37
C MET A 527 -4.27 14.42 -8.48
N PHE A 528 -5.34 13.85 -9.05
CA PHE A 528 -5.29 12.81 -10.08
C PHE A 528 -5.81 13.32 -11.43
N ASP A 529 -5.26 12.79 -12.52
CA ASP A 529 -5.77 13.08 -13.86
C ASP A 529 -7.00 12.22 -14.20
N ALA A 530 -8.10 12.86 -14.58
CA ALA A 530 -9.35 12.19 -14.92
C ALA A 530 -9.42 11.67 -16.37
N GLY A 531 -8.59 12.19 -17.27
CA GLY A 531 -8.83 12.15 -18.72
C GLY A 531 -8.96 10.73 -19.27
N LEU A 532 -7.87 9.95 -19.17
CA LEU A 532 -7.83 8.57 -19.67
C LEU A 532 -8.84 7.68 -18.92
N TYR A 533 -8.98 7.88 -17.61
CA TYR A 533 -9.88 7.12 -16.77
C TYR A 533 -11.34 7.29 -17.21
N GLU A 534 -11.82 8.53 -17.35
CA GLU A 534 -13.18 8.84 -17.77
C GLU A 534 -13.44 8.45 -19.24
N GLN A 535 -12.44 8.56 -20.11
CA GLN A 535 -12.52 8.03 -21.48
C GLN A 535 -12.78 6.52 -21.47
N CYS A 536 -12.00 5.76 -20.70
CA CYS A 536 -12.19 4.31 -20.58
C CYS A 536 -13.54 3.96 -19.96
N ARG A 537 -13.99 4.73 -18.96
CA ARG A 537 -15.32 4.50 -18.36
C ARG A 537 -16.44 4.57 -19.39
N ARG A 538 -16.41 5.55 -20.29
CA ARG A 538 -17.39 5.69 -21.37
C ARG A 538 -17.22 4.59 -22.41
N LYS A 539 -16.02 4.44 -22.97
CA LYS A 539 -15.71 3.47 -24.04
C LYS A 539 -16.08 2.03 -23.68
N TYR A 540 -15.89 1.63 -22.41
CA TYR A 540 -16.13 0.26 -21.95
C TYR A 540 -17.43 0.06 -21.15
N GLY A 541 -18.34 1.05 -21.19
CA GLY A 541 -19.67 0.94 -20.58
C GLY A 541 -19.66 0.90 -19.04
N ALA A 542 -18.60 1.38 -18.40
CA ALA A 542 -18.49 1.39 -16.95
C ALA A 542 -19.40 2.45 -16.31
N VAL A 543 -19.70 3.55 -17.01
CA VAL A 543 -20.67 4.56 -16.56
C VAL A 543 -22.04 3.91 -16.37
N GLY A 544 -22.65 4.09 -15.20
CA GLY A 544 -23.93 3.46 -14.83
C GLY A 544 -23.87 1.97 -14.49
N THR A 545 -22.72 1.31 -14.69
CA THR A 545 -22.51 -0.09 -14.29
C THR A 545 -21.63 -0.20 -13.06
N PHE A 546 -20.47 0.45 -13.09
CA PHE A 546 -19.54 0.51 -11.97
C PHE A 546 -19.53 1.93 -11.39
N MET A 547 -19.34 2.04 -10.07
CA MET A 547 -19.07 3.32 -9.42
C MET A 547 -17.83 4.03 -9.97
N SER A 548 -17.78 5.36 -9.91
CA SER A 548 -16.52 6.09 -10.19
C SER A 548 -15.50 5.83 -9.08
N VAL A 549 -14.22 6.03 -9.39
CA VAL A 549 -13.12 5.85 -8.44
C VAL A 549 -13.24 6.85 -7.29
N TYR A 550 -13.58 8.11 -7.57
CA TYR A 550 -13.86 9.11 -6.55
C TYR A 550 -15.02 8.66 -5.65
N TYR A 551 -16.14 8.26 -6.26
CA TYR A 551 -17.31 7.80 -5.50
C TYR A 551 -16.95 6.61 -4.59
N LYS A 552 -16.18 5.66 -5.13
CA LYS A 552 -15.70 4.50 -4.39
C LYS A 552 -14.82 4.89 -3.22
N SER A 553 -13.97 5.92 -3.38
CA SER A 553 -12.96 6.35 -2.39
C SER A 553 -13.48 7.38 -1.37
N LYS A 554 -14.49 8.19 -1.73
CA LYS A 554 -15.07 9.23 -0.85
C LYS A 554 -15.59 8.63 0.45
N LYS A 555 -15.20 9.24 1.58
CA LYS A 555 -15.64 8.92 2.95
C LYS A 555 -17.14 9.19 3.14
N GLY A 556 -17.77 8.41 4.03
CA GLY A 556 -19.16 8.58 4.43
C GLY A 556 -20.17 7.66 3.72
N ARG A 557 -21.37 7.56 4.30
CA ARG A 557 -22.48 6.79 3.75
C ARG A 557 -22.96 7.43 2.46
N LYS A 558 -23.21 6.60 1.44
CA LYS A 558 -23.77 7.05 0.18
C LYS A 558 -25.29 7.08 0.27
N THR A 559 -25.90 8.13 -0.26
CA THR A 559 -27.35 8.26 -0.35
C THR A 559 -27.88 7.54 -1.58
N GLU A 560 -29.15 7.10 -1.54
CA GLU A 560 -29.81 6.52 -2.72
C GLU A 560 -29.90 7.52 -3.88
N LYS A 561 -29.98 8.82 -3.58
CA LYS A 561 -29.93 9.89 -4.59
C LYS A 561 -28.60 9.89 -5.36
N GLU A 562 -27.47 9.81 -4.64
CA GLU A 562 -26.15 9.76 -5.29
C GLU A 562 -25.97 8.48 -6.13
N VAL A 563 -26.56 7.35 -5.70
CA VAL A 563 -26.57 6.12 -6.52
C VAL A 563 -27.37 6.34 -7.80
N GLN A 564 -28.57 6.91 -7.69
CA GLN A 564 -29.43 7.20 -8.85
C GLN A 564 -28.78 8.18 -9.83
N GLU A 565 -28.16 9.26 -9.34
CA GLU A 565 -27.42 10.22 -10.17
C GLU A 565 -26.27 9.52 -10.93
N ALA A 566 -25.51 8.67 -10.24
CA ALA A 566 -24.44 7.90 -10.87
C ALA A 566 -24.94 6.86 -11.89
N GLU A 567 -26.14 6.30 -11.69
CA GLU A 567 -26.81 5.41 -12.66
C GLU A 567 -27.35 6.21 -13.87
N GLN A 568 -27.89 7.41 -13.64
CA GLN A 568 -28.48 8.28 -14.66
C GLN A 568 -27.44 8.98 -15.54
N ALA A 569 -26.20 9.16 -15.08
CA ALA A 569 -25.10 9.68 -15.89
C ALA A 569 -24.88 8.87 -17.20
N HIS A 570 -25.30 7.60 -17.22
CA HIS A 570 -25.33 6.77 -18.43
C HIS A 570 -26.28 7.31 -19.51
N LEU A 571 -27.44 7.87 -19.11
CA LEU A 571 -28.45 8.40 -20.03
C LEU A 571 -27.97 9.69 -20.68
N GLU A 572 -27.42 10.63 -19.92
CA GLU A 572 -26.91 11.91 -20.47
C GLU A 572 -25.76 11.71 -21.47
N THR A 573 -24.89 10.73 -21.24
CA THR A 573 -23.79 10.41 -22.15
C THR A 573 -24.30 9.80 -23.47
N ALA A 574 -25.34 8.95 -23.40
CA ALA A 574 -25.97 8.36 -24.58
C ALA A 574 -26.75 9.38 -25.43
N TYR A 575 -27.34 10.42 -24.83
CA TYR A 575 -27.99 11.50 -25.57
C TYR A 575 -26.97 12.49 -26.19
N ALA A 576 -25.84 12.76 -25.52
CA ALA A 576 -24.79 13.63 -26.06
C ALA A 576 -24.07 13.06 -27.30
N GLU A 577 -24.02 11.73 -27.47
CA GLU A 577 -23.49 11.08 -28.68
C GLU A 577 -24.50 11.07 -29.86
N VAL A 578 -25.78 11.28 -29.61
CA VAL A 578 -26.83 11.35 -30.66
C VAL A 578 -26.96 12.78 -31.22
N ASP A 579 -26.57 13.80 -30.45
CA ASP A 579 -26.67 15.22 -30.82
C ASP A 579 -25.39 15.80 -31.46
N GLN A 580 -24.37 14.98 -31.78
CA GLN A 580 -23.29 15.44 -32.65
C GLN A 580 -23.75 15.38 -34.12
N PRO A 581 -23.87 16.52 -34.83
CA PRO A 581 -24.13 16.48 -36.26
C PRO A 581 -22.95 15.83 -36.96
N VAL A 582 -23.25 14.86 -37.82
CA VAL A 582 -22.31 14.38 -38.83
C VAL A 582 -22.15 15.51 -39.84
N ASP A 583 -21.05 16.24 -39.76
CA ASP A 583 -20.52 17.09 -40.84
C ASP A 583 -19.08 16.70 -41.17
#